data_AF-A0A7X7JTD8-F1
#
_entry.id   AF-A0A7X7JTD8-F1
#
_cell.length_a   1.000
_cell.length_b   1.000
_cell.length_c   1.000
_cell.angle_alpha   90.00
_cell.angle_beta   90.00
_cell.angle_gamma   90.00
#
_symmetry.space_group_name_H-M   'P 1'
#
loop_
_entity.id
_entity.type
_entity.pdbx_description
1 polymer ?
#
loop_
_entity_poly.entity_id
_entity_poly.type
_entity_poly.pdbx_seq_one_letter_code
_entity_poly.pdbx_strand_id
1 'polypeptide(L)' 'MFDCAIIGAGLAGLVAADDLRSRGLSVVVLEARDRVGGRLENATLADGSYLELGGQWIG' A
#
# COMPACT_ATOMS: atom_id res chain seq x y z
N MET A 1 17.56 12.18 6.67
CA MET A 1 17.39 12.36 5.21
C MET A 1 16.97 11.01 4.66
N PHE A 2 16.09 10.96 3.66
CA PHE A 2 15.70 9.71 3.01
C PHE A 2 16.49 9.53 1.71
N ASP A 3 16.87 8.29 1.40
CA ASP A 3 17.54 7.94 0.14
C ASP A 3 16.56 7.90 -1.04
N CYS A 4 15.29 7.58 -0.78
CA CYS A 4 14.24 7.53 -1.80
C CYS A 4 12.89 8.01 -1.25
N ALA A 5 12.15 8.76 -2.06
CA ALA A 5 10.75 9.09 -1.82
C ALA A 5 9.85 8.36 -2.83
N ILE A 6 8.85 7.65 -2.33
CA ILE A 6 7.87 6.91 -3.12
C ILE A 6 6.53 7.63 -3.03
N ILE A 7 5.96 7.98 -4.18
CA ILE A 7 4.67 8.66 -4.26
C ILE A 7 3.58 7.62 -4.55
N GLY A 8 2.71 7.41 -3.57
CA GLY A 8 1.62 6.43 -3.58
C GLY A 8 1.93 5.18 -2.76
N ALA A 9 1.07 4.89 -1.78
CA ALA A 9 1.09 3.68 -0.94
C ALA A 9 0.11 2.61 -1.47
N GLY A 10 0.02 2.47 -2.80
CA GLY A 10 -0.59 1.29 -3.43
C GLY A 10 0.35 0.08 -3.40
N LEU A 11 -0.14 -1.08 -3.86
CA LEU A 11 0.64 -2.33 -3.86
C LEU A 11 2.06 -2.17 -4.45
N ALA A 12 2.18 -1.52 -5.62
CA ALA A 12 3.47 -1.31 -6.26
C ALA A 12 4.42 -0.42 -5.43
N GLY A 13 3.92 0.66 -4.83
CA GLY A 13 4.73 1.56 -4.00
C GLY A 13 5.18 0.92 -2.70
N LEU A 14 4.30 0.13 -2.07
CA LEU A 14 4.64 -0.61 -0.85
C LEU A 14 5.67 -1.71 -1.12
N VAL A 15 5.55 -2.43 -2.24
CA VAL A 15 6.55 -3.43 -2.65
C VAL A 15 7.89 -2.77 -2.96
N ALA A 16 7.90 -1.62 -3.65
CA ALA A 16 9.13 -0.87 -3.89
C ALA A 16 9.78 -0.39 -2.58
N ALA A 17 8.98 0.08 -1.61
CA ALA A 17 9.47 0.50 -0.30
C ALA A 17 10.10 -0.68 0.46
N ASP A 18 9.44 -1.84 0.42
CA ASP A 18 9.93 -3.07 1.06
C ASP A 18 11.26 -3.53 0.45
N ASP A 19 11.36 -3.61 -0.89
CA ASP A 19 12.61 -3.98 -1.58
C ASP A 19 13.75 -3.02 -1.25
N LEU A 20 13.53 -1.70 -1.30
CA LEU A 20 14.57 -0.71 -0.98
C LEU A 20 14.98 -0.78 0.50
N ARG A 21 14.02 -0.94 1.42
CA ARG A 21 14.33 -1.12 2.86
C ARG A 21 15.12 -2.40 3.12
N SER A 22 14.81 -3.49 2.42
CA SER A 22 15.54 -4.76 2.55
C SER A 22 17.02 -4.63 2.16
N ARG A 23 17.35 -3.65 1.31
CA ARG A 23 18.71 -3.30 0.88
C ARG A 23 19.40 -2.27 1.80
N GLY A 24 18.77 -1.91 2.92
CA GLY A 24 19.32 -0.97 3.90
C GLY A 24 19.11 0.51 3.57
N LEU A 25 18.29 0.84 2.56
CA LEU A 25 18.00 2.23 2.21
C LEU A 25 16.90 2.81 3.09
N SER A 26 17.05 4.07 3.45
CA SER A 26 16.03 4.87 4.12
C SER A 26 15.01 5.38 3.10
N VAL A 27 13.73 5.09 3.31
CA VAL A 27 12.65 5.47 2.38
C VAL A 27 11.52 6.19 3.08
N VAL A 28 10.86 7.10 2.36
CA VAL A 28 9.58 7.70 2.76
C VAL A 28 8.52 7.38 1.71
N VAL A 29 7.34 6.97 2.17
CA VAL A 29 6.17 6.76 1.30
C VAL A 29 5.17 7.86 1.59
N LEU A 30 4.76 8.57 0.54
CA LEU A 30 3.79 9.66 0.62
C LEU A 30 2.50 9.20 -0.08
N GLU A 31 1.41 9.08 0.68
CA GLU A 31 0.09 8.72 0.16
C GLU A 31 -0.85 9.92 0.25
N ALA A 32 -1.66 10.10 -0.79
CA ALA A 32 -2.61 11.22 -0.86
C ALA A 32 -3.85 10.97 0.00
N ARG A 33 -4.21 9.70 0.21
CA ARG A 33 -5.35 9.27 1.02
C ARG A 33 -4.97 9.06 2.48
N ASP A 34 -5.97 8.96 3.33
CA ASP A 34 -5.88 8.59 4.74
C ASP A 34 -5.64 7.08 4.95
N ARG A 35 -5.62 6.30 3.86
CA ARG A 35 -5.43 4.85 3.88
C ARG A 35 -4.45 4.40 2.79
N VAL A 36 -3.71 3.34 3.08
CA VAL A 36 -2.84 2.65 2.11
C VAL A 36 -3.64 1.67 1.23
N GLY A 37 -2.96 0.92 0.37
CA GLY A 37 -3.55 -0.13 -0.48
C GLY A 37 -3.89 0.33 -1.90
N GLY A 38 -4.03 1.65 -2.11
CA GLY A 38 -4.31 2.23 -3.43
C GLY A 38 -5.64 1.73 -3.99
N ARG A 39 -5.56 0.87 -5.03
CA ARG A 39 -6.71 0.22 -5.70
C ARG A 39 -7.17 -1.08 -5.00
N LEU A 40 -6.49 -1.51 -3.95
CA LEU A 40 -6.97 -2.55 -3.03
C LEU A 40 -7.73 -1.85 -1.91
N GLU A 41 -8.96 -2.27 -1.67
CA GLU A 41 -9.85 -1.62 -0.72
C GLU A 41 -10.90 -2.59 -0.20
N ASN A 42 -10.97 -2.71 1.11
CA ASN A 42 -11.84 -3.65 1.79
C ASN A 42 -12.83 -2.84 2.63
N ALA A 43 -14.12 -2.99 2.37
CA ALA A 43 -15.15 -2.50 3.28
C ALA A 43 -15.41 -3.54 4.36
N THR A 44 -15.50 -3.10 5.62
CA THR A 44 -16.03 -3.92 6.71
C THR A 44 -17.55 -3.76 6.74
N LEU A 45 -18.28 -4.87 6.67
CA LEU A 45 -19.74 -4.89 6.74
C LEU A 45 -20.20 -4.89 8.20
N ALA A 46 -21.50 -4.64 8.43
CA ALA A 46 -22.07 -4.54 9.77
C ALA A 46 -21.95 -5.84 10.60
N ASP A 47 -21.84 -6.99 9.93
CA ASP A 47 -21.61 -8.31 10.55
C ASP A 47 -20.12 -8.63 10.78
N GLY A 48 -19.23 -7.69 10.48
CA GLY A 48 -17.77 -7.85 10.63
C GLY A 48 -17.10 -8.60 9.49
N SER A 49 -17.84 -9.02 8.46
CA SER A 49 -17.25 -9.58 7.24
C SER A 49 -16.60 -8.49 6.37
N TYR A 50 -15.75 -8.91 5.43
CA TYR A 50 -15.09 -8.01 4.49
C TYR A 50 -15.65 -8.15 3.09
N LEU A 51 -15.81 -7.03 2.40
CA LEU A 51 -16.15 -6.94 0.99
C LEU A 51 -15.00 -6.27 0.24
N GLU A 52 -14.46 -6.95 -0.76
CA GLU A 52 -13.48 -6.39 -1.69
C GLU A 52 -14.17 -5.38 -2.62
N LEU A 53 -13.76 -4.12 -2.53
CA LEU A 53 -14.21 -3.02 -3.40
C LEU A 53 -13.20 -2.73 -4.52
N GLY A 54 -12.04 -3.39 -4.48
CA GLY A 54 -10.90 -3.13 -5.36
C GLY A 54 -10.41 -4.37 -6.10
N GLY A 55 -9.10 -4.50 -6.20
CA GLY A 55 -8.46 -5.68 -6.81
C GLY A 55 -8.65 -6.93 -5.95
N GLN A 56 -9.39 -7.91 -6.47
CA GLN A 56 -9.77 -9.12 -5.73
C GLN A 56 -9.04 -10.40 -6.20
N TRP A 57 -8.81 -10.55 -7.50
CA TRP A 57 -8.41 -11.82 -8.10
C TRP A 57 -6.91 -11.88 -8.35
N ILE A 58 -6.31 -12.99 -7.95
CA ILE A 58 -4.93 -13.41 -8.29
C ILE A 58 -4.97 -14.85 -8.83
N GLY A 59 -3.95 -15.25 -9.59
CA GLY A 59 -3.83 -16.59 -10.18
C GLY A 59 -2.39 -16.99 -10.40
#